data_AF-K0X1A9-F1
#
_entry.id   AF-K0X1A9-F1
#
_cell.length_a   1.000
_cell.length_b   1.000
_cell.length_c   1.000
_cell.angle_alpha   90.00
_cell.angle_beta   90.00
_cell.angle_gamma   90.00
#
_symmetry.space_group_name_H-M   'P 1'
#
loop_
_entity.id
_entity.type
_entity.pdbx_description
1 polymer ?
#
loop_
_entity_poly.entity_id
_entity_poly.type
_entity_poly.pdbx_seq_one_letter_code
_entity_poly.pdbx_strand_id
1 'polypeptide(L)'
;MMKKIIHLFFPVIMLSLFSCHDTEAKHEMEEPDFDGFVKISLQSQITGVQPMTGIVLWADNAKRNTDAISLEYSYMQYTDIVKEKGVYDWTPLEQILDAVASRKHQAIIRFWYTYPGYESAVPQYIRELPDYEETVALSEGKRTGFPDWRHPELQRFHKEFYQKFAERYDNDPRLAFLQTGFGLWAEYHIYDGPRIMGQTFPSKEFQAEFFRFMSETFKSTPWSVSIDAASSEYTPLEADASLRNLKFGVFDDSFMHETHDEYNGKNWKILGEKRYQTSPAGGEFGYYTKYDQEHVLDYPDGIHGRNFEGESKRFHITYMIGNNQPSYQTMNRIKQASMLCGYRYEITDVRVKEDSTCVQIKNSGVAPIYYDAYVAVNGVRSESSLKDLQPGQSRWVGIPAGSTDMEITIECDRLVSGQKIEFDADVKGE
;
A
#
# COMPACT_ATOMS: atom_id res chain seq x y z
N MET A 1 33.06 51.17 58.05
CA MET A 1 31.88 51.02 57.17
C MET A 1 31.86 49.61 56.62
N MET A 2 30.99 48.76 57.17
CA MET A 2 30.82 47.35 56.79
C MET A 2 30.13 47.25 55.43
N LYS A 3 30.66 46.43 54.52
CA LYS A 3 29.88 45.88 53.39
C LYS A 3 29.88 44.36 53.51
N LYS A 4 28.65 43.84 53.63
CA LYS A 4 28.28 42.45 53.88
C LYS A 4 28.69 41.55 52.72
N ILE A 5 29.22 40.39 53.06
CA ILE A 5 29.27 39.20 52.21
C ILE A 5 27.87 38.57 52.26
N ILE A 6 27.23 38.39 51.10
CA ILE A 6 26.03 37.59 50.93
C ILE A 6 26.44 36.42 50.03
N HIS A 7 26.47 35.21 50.58
CA HIS A 7 26.55 33.98 49.80
C HIS A 7 25.16 33.68 49.24
N LEU A 8 25.01 33.74 47.92
CA LEU A 8 23.85 33.21 47.22
C LEU A 8 24.15 31.76 46.85
N PHE A 9 23.48 30.83 47.52
CA PHE A 9 23.38 29.43 47.11
C PHE A 9 22.46 29.36 45.89
N PHE A 10 22.98 28.93 44.74
CA PHE A 10 22.16 28.47 43.61
C PHE A 10 22.09 26.93 43.67
N PRO A 11 20.90 26.32 43.78
CA PRO A 11 20.78 24.89 43.58
C PRO A 11 20.95 24.60 42.08
N VAL A 12 21.95 23.79 41.74
CA VAL A 12 22.06 23.18 40.41
C VAL A 12 20.96 22.14 40.33
N ILE A 13 19.87 22.47 39.65
CA ILE A 13 18.89 21.48 39.20
C ILE A 13 19.59 20.70 38.09
N MET A 14 20.03 19.49 38.41
CA MET A 14 20.52 18.53 37.43
C MET A 14 19.29 17.97 36.71
N LEU A 15 18.86 18.65 35.63
CA LEU A 15 17.98 18.02 34.66
C LEU A 15 18.80 16.90 33.99
N SER A 16 18.47 15.66 34.28
CA SER A 16 18.88 14.51 33.49
C SER A 16 18.19 14.59 32.13
N LEU A 17 18.78 15.34 31.22
CA LEU A 17 18.44 15.33 29.80
C LEU A 17 18.82 13.97 29.23
N PHE A 18 17.82 13.12 28.98
CA PHE A 18 17.95 12.02 28.03
C PHE A 18 18.24 12.65 26.65
N SER A 19 19.48 12.50 26.18
CA SER A 19 19.86 12.91 24.83
C SER A 19 19.47 11.80 23.86
N CYS A 20 18.24 11.86 23.35
CA CYS A 20 17.86 11.22 22.10
C CYS A 20 17.59 12.35 21.11
N HIS A 21 18.58 12.77 20.32
CA HIS A 21 18.36 13.63 19.15
C HIS A 21 19.26 13.21 17.99
N ASP A 22 18.57 12.85 16.90
CA ASP A 22 18.86 12.99 15.48
C ASP A 22 20.25 12.64 14.95
N THR A 23 20.33 11.45 14.37
CA THR A 23 20.81 11.30 12.98
C THR A 23 19.94 10.25 12.28
N GLU A 24 19.57 10.53 11.03
CA GLU A 24 18.93 9.58 10.10
C GLU A 24 19.87 8.38 9.87
N ALA A 25 19.83 7.43 10.78
CA ALA A 25 20.42 6.11 10.64
C ALA A 25 19.41 5.12 11.20
N LYS A 26 19.23 4.02 10.47
CA LYS A 26 18.47 2.84 10.90
C LYS A 26 19.10 2.26 12.16
N HIS A 27 18.86 2.87 13.32
CA HIS A 27 19.17 2.28 14.61
C HIS A 27 18.00 1.35 14.94
N GLU A 28 18.18 0.06 14.66
CA GLU A 28 17.58 -0.96 15.52
C GLU A 28 18.02 -0.59 16.94
N MET A 29 17.09 -0.24 17.83
CA MET A 29 17.45 -0.05 19.23
C MET A 29 18.06 -1.36 19.73
N GLU A 30 19.30 -1.32 20.22
CA GLU A 30 19.87 -2.39 21.03
C GLU A 30 18.93 -2.67 22.21
N GLU A 31 18.99 -3.88 22.76
CA GLU A 31 18.16 -4.27 23.91
C GLU A 31 18.25 -3.20 25.02
N PRO A 32 17.14 -2.58 25.43
CA PRO A 32 17.16 -1.51 26.43
C PRO A 32 17.75 -1.97 27.76
N ASP A 33 18.37 -1.04 28.49
CA ASP A 33 18.68 -1.28 29.91
C ASP A 33 17.37 -1.35 30.71
N PHE A 34 17.13 -2.51 31.32
CA PHE A 34 15.90 -2.80 32.05
C PHE A 34 16.00 -2.55 33.55
N ASP A 35 16.98 -1.78 34.02
CA ASP A 35 17.09 -1.44 35.44
C ASP A 35 15.83 -0.71 35.97
N GLY A 36 15.20 -1.35 36.96
CA GLY A 36 13.95 -0.91 37.57
C GLY A 36 12.69 -1.16 36.74
N PHE A 37 12.77 -1.90 35.63
CA PHE A 37 11.60 -2.36 34.89
C PHE A 37 11.09 -3.70 35.42
N VAL A 38 9.76 -3.86 35.46
CA VAL A 38 9.08 -5.11 35.79
C VAL A 38 8.40 -5.66 34.55
N LYS A 39 8.57 -6.96 34.29
CA LYS A 39 7.88 -7.65 33.20
C LYS A 39 6.42 -7.88 33.55
N ILE A 40 5.51 -7.51 32.67
CA ILE A 40 4.06 -7.68 32.87
C ILE A 40 3.47 -8.78 31.98
N SER A 41 2.34 -9.34 32.41
CA SER A 41 1.57 -10.26 31.59
C SER A 41 0.74 -9.51 30.56
N LEU A 42 0.67 -10.03 29.33
CA LEU A 42 -0.19 -9.50 28.27
C LEU A 42 -0.73 -10.66 27.44
N GLN A 43 -2.05 -10.69 27.26
CA GLN A 43 -2.72 -11.64 26.38
C GLN A 43 -3.59 -10.92 25.36
N SER A 44 -3.39 -11.24 24.09
CA SER A 44 -4.17 -10.68 22.98
C SER A 44 -4.14 -11.66 21.81
N GLN A 45 -5.16 -11.57 20.95
CA GLN A 45 -5.22 -12.37 19.73
C GLN A 45 -5.78 -11.51 18.60
N ILE A 46 -5.19 -11.66 17.42
CA ILE A 46 -5.74 -11.14 16.18
C ILE A 46 -6.96 -11.98 15.77
N THR A 47 -8.11 -11.31 15.60
CA THR A 47 -9.40 -11.94 15.29
C THR A 47 -9.96 -11.50 13.93
N GLY A 48 -9.44 -10.41 13.37
CA GLY A 48 -9.86 -9.84 12.09
C GLY A 48 -8.75 -9.71 11.05
N VAL A 49 -9.16 -9.41 9.82
CA VAL A 49 -8.25 -8.97 8.76
C VAL A 49 -7.63 -7.65 9.17
N GLN A 50 -6.31 -7.52 9.03
CA GLN A 50 -5.61 -6.30 9.41
C GLN A 50 -5.91 -5.17 8.42
N PRO A 51 -6.04 -3.90 8.87
CA PRO A 51 -6.21 -2.76 7.98
C PRO A 51 -5.14 -2.71 6.89
N MET A 52 -5.56 -2.37 5.66
CA MET A 52 -4.68 -2.23 4.50
C MET A 52 -4.04 -3.54 4.02
N THR A 53 -4.62 -4.70 4.37
CA THR A 53 -4.16 -6.01 3.89
C THR A 53 -5.32 -6.92 3.47
N GLY A 54 -4.96 -8.01 2.78
CA GLY A 54 -5.87 -9.14 2.56
C GLY A 54 -6.50 -9.20 1.17
N ILE A 55 -7.53 -10.04 1.04
CA ILE A 55 -8.30 -10.15 -0.20
C ILE A 55 -9.13 -8.87 -0.39
N VAL A 56 -9.20 -8.41 -1.63
CA VAL A 56 -9.88 -7.18 -2.03
C VAL A 56 -11.07 -7.53 -2.91
N LEU A 57 -12.23 -6.95 -2.61
CA LEU A 57 -13.40 -6.99 -3.49
C LEU A 57 -13.59 -5.63 -4.18
N TRP A 58 -14.25 -5.60 -5.33
CA TRP A 58 -14.58 -4.33 -5.96
C TRP A 58 -15.58 -3.54 -5.11
N ALA A 59 -15.51 -2.21 -5.20
CA ALA A 59 -16.33 -1.29 -4.42
C ALA A 59 -17.84 -1.37 -4.76
N ASP A 60 -18.20 -2.03 -5.86
CA ASP A 60 -19.58 -2.31 -6.28
C ASP A 60 -20.01 -3.76 -6.02
N ASN A 61 -19.10 -4.64 -5.58
CA ASN A 61 -19.38 -6.06 -5.34
C ASN A 61 -20.45 -6.26 -4.26
N ALA A 62 -21.50 -7.03 -4.54
CA ALA A 62 -22.62 -7.24 -3.62
C ALA A 62 -22.25 -7.88 -2.26
N LYS A 63 -21.07 -8.52 -2.16
CA LYS A 63 -20.55 -9.19 -0.95
C LYS A 63 -19.53 -8.35 -0.17
N ARG A 64 -19.24 -7.13 -0.61
CA ARG A 64 -18.24 -6.24 0.03
C ARG A 64 -18.57 -5.81 1.46
N ASN A 65 -19.82 -5.89 1.91
CA ASN A 65 -20.17 -5.58 3.30
C ASN A 65 -19.92 -6.80 4.20
N THR A 66 -18.66 -6.99 4.59
CA THR A 66 -18.17 -8.19 5.30
C THR A 66 -16.94 -7.85 6.13
N ASP A 67 -16.67 -8.62 7.18
CA ASP A 67 -15.43 -8.55 7.98
C ASP A 67 -14.29 -9.45 7.43
N ALA A 68 -14.52 -10.08 6.28
CA ALA A 68 -13.57 -10.95 5.61
C ALA A 68 -12.51 -10.20 4.77
N ILE A 69 -12.64 -8.89 4.64
CA ILE A 69 -11.74 -8.00 3.90
C ILE A 69 -11.51 -6.71 4.69
N SER A 70 -10.47 -5.96 4.35
CA SER A 70 -10.23 -4.60 4.89
C SER A 70 -10.11 -3.53 3.80
N LEU A 71 -10.14 -3.96 2.54
CA LEU A 71 -9.81 -3.18 1.36
C LEU A 71 -10.89 -3.38 0.28
N GLU A 72 -11.16 -2.33 -0.47
CA GLU A 72 -12.01 -2.37 -1.67
C GLU A 72 -11.32 -1.71 -2.85
N TYR A 73 -11.56 -2.20 -4.05
CA TYR A 73 -10.93 -1.71 -5.28
C TYR A 73 -11.91 -0.97 -6.18
N SER A 74 -11.46 0.10 -6.85
CA SER A 74 -12.26 0.78 -7.87
C SER A 74 -11.40 1.28 -9.03
N TYR A 75 -11.84 0.95 -10.24
CA TYR A 75 -11.42 1.65 -11.45
C TYR A 75 -12.14 3.00 -11.56
N MET A 76 -11.41 4.01 -12.02
CA MET A 76 -11.96 5.32 -12.36
C MET A 76 -11.42 5.80 -13.71
N GLN A 77 -12.19 6.65 -14.37
CA GLN A 77 -11.77 7.34 -15.59
C GLN A 77 -11.25 8.74 -15.25
N TYR A 78 -10.30 9.25 -16.02
CA TYR A 78 -9.90 10.67 -15.87
C TYR A 78 -11.06 11.62 -16.21
N THR A 79 -11.96 11.21 -17.10
CA THR A 79 -13.22 11.91 -17.47
C THR A 79 -14.26 11.95 -16.35
N ASP A 80 -14.17 11.05 -15.36
CA ASP A 80 -15.04 11.13 -14.17
C ASP A 80 -14.72 12.38 -13.34
N ILE A 81 -13.46 12.84 -13.40
CA ILE A 81 -12.95 13.95 -12.58
C ILE A 81 -12.79 15.24 -13.38
N VAL A 82 -12.36 15.15 -14.65
CA VAL A 82 -11.96 16.33 -15.44
C VAL A 82 -12.75 16.41 -16.72
N LYS A 83 -13.55 17.47 -16.83
CA LYS A 83 -14.35 17.79 -18.02
C LYS A 83 -13.73 18.94 -18.82
N GLU A 84 -13.33 20.00 -18.11
CA GLU A 84 -12.72 21.21 -18.69
C GLU A 84 -11.30 21.41 -18.17
N LYS A 85 -10.47 22.16 -18.93
CA LYS A 85 -9.08 22.43 -18.56
C LYS A 85 -9.00 23.14 -17.21
N GLY A 86 -8.31 22.53 -16.25
CA GLY A 86 -8.11 23.09 -14.91
C GLY A 86 -9.32 22.98 -13.97
N VAL A 87 -10.41 22.31 -14.37
CA VAL A 87 -11.62 22.12 -13.55
C VAL A 87 -11.72 20.66 -13.11
N TYR A 88 -11.55 20.43 -11.81
CA TYR A 88 -11.56 19.10 -11.19
C TYR A 88 -12.79 18.92 -10.31
N ASP A 89 -13.67 18.00 -10.68
CA ASP A 89 -14.80 17.56 -9.88
C ASP A 89 -14.48 16.22 -9.21
N TRP A 90 -14.05 16.29 -7.95
CA TRP A 90 -13.69 15.11 -7.18
C TRP A 90 -14.89 14.37 -6.58
N THR A 91 -16.12 14.85 -6.80
CA THR A 91 -17.34 14.27 -6.20
C THR A 91 -17.48 12.76 -6.41
N PRO A 92 -17.21 12.19 -7.61
CA PRO A 92 -17.30 10.74 -7.80
C PRO A 92 -16.33 9.95 -6.92
N LEU A 93 -15.09 10.44 -6.76
CA LEU A 93 -14.09 9.81 -5.91
C LEU A 93 -14.47 9.94 -4.43
N GLU A 94 -14.94 11.11 -3.98
CA GLU A 94 -15.41 11.30 -2.61
C GLU A 94 -16.53 10.31 -2.25
N GLN A 95 -17.49 10.08 -3.16
CA GLN A 95 -18.58 9.12 -2.94
C GLN A 95 -18.05 7.69 -2.78
N ILE A 96 -17.06 7.29 -3.58
CA ILE A 96 -16.42 5.96 -3.45
C ILE A 96 -15.70 5.86 -2.10
N LEU A 97 -14.85 6.85 -1.78
CA LEU A 97 -14.06 6.85 -0.54
C LEU A 97 -14.96 6.83 0.70
N ASP A 98 -16.02 7.65 0.74
CA ASP A 98 -16.99 7.67 1.84
C ASP A 98 -17.76 6.36 1.96
N ALA A 99 -18.19 5.79 0.83
CA ALA A 99 -18.88 4.51 0.83
C ALA A 99 -17.98 3.40 1.38
N VAL A 100 -16.73 3.29 0.91
CA VAL A 100 -15.76 2.30 1.38
C VAL A 100 -15.46 2.50 2.87
N ALA A 101 -15.18 3.73 3.29
CA ALA A 101 -14.91 4.05 4.69
C ALA A 101 -16.09 3.76 5.63
N SER A 102 -17.33 3.95 5.16
CA SER A 102 -18.55 3.62 5.94
C SER A 102 -18.66 2.13 6.30
N ARG A 103 -17.95 1.27 5.57
CA ARG A 103 -17.85 -0.18 5.83
C ARG A 103 -16.62 -0.54 6.66
N LYS A 104 -15.86 0.45 7.15
CA LYS A 104 -14.58 0.29 7.86
C LYS A 104 -13.47 -0.31 6.99
N HIS A 105 -13.57 -0.06 5.69
CA HIS A 105 -12.57 -0.46 4.70
C HIS A 105 -11.84 0.76 4.16
N GLN A 106 -10.76 0.52 3.42
CA GLN A 106 -10.05 1.56 2.68
C GLN A 106 -9.99 1.22 1.19
N ALA A 107 -9.88 2.24 0.34
CA ALA A 107 -9.93 2.08 -1.10
C ALA A 107 -8.55 1.88 -1.71
N ILE A 108 -8.52 1.09 -2.78
CA ILE A 108 -7.46 1.07 -3.79
C ILE A 108 -8.06 1.64 -5.07
N ILE A 109 -7.47 2.70 -5.60
CA ILE A 109 -7.97 3.39 -6.79
C ILE A 109 -7.01 3.20 -7.96
N ARG A 110 -7.53 2.91 -9.16
CA ARG A 110 -6.76 2.92 -10.41
C ARG A 110 -7.46 3.76 -11.47
N PHE A 111 -6.73 4.71 -12.04
CA PHE A 111 -7.21 5.48 -13.20
C PHE A 111 -6.72 4.87 -14.51
N TRP A 112 -7.57 4.86 -15.53
CA TRP A 112 -7.23 4.32 -16.85
C TRP A 112 -7.62 5.28 -17.97
N TYR A 113 -6.90 5.20 -19.09
CA TYR A 113 -7.27 5.85 -20.36
C TYR A 113 -7.84 4.88 -21.39
N THR A 114 -7.32 3.65 -21.44
CA THR A 114 -7.71 2.64 -22.42
C THR A 114 -8.36 1.45 -21.73
N TYR A 115 -9.62 1.15 -22.08
CA TYR A 115 -10.34 -0.05 -21.63
C TYR A 115 -11.03 -0.70 -22.84
N PRO A 116 -10.83 -2.00 -23.10
CA PRO A 116 -11.43 -2.69 -24.24
C PRO A 116 -12.94 -2.52 -24.36
N GLY A 117 -13.39 -2.02 -25.52
CA GLY A 117 -14.81 -1.77 -25.83
C GLY A 117 -15.33 -0.39 -25.42
N TYR A 118 -14.47 0.49 -24.91
CA TYR A 118 -14.82 1.86 -24.56
C TYR A 118 -14.06 2.88 -25.41
N GLU A 119 -14.61 4.09 -25.48
CA GLU A 119 -13.82 5.24 -25.93
C GLU A 119 -12.66 5.50 -24.96
N SER A 120 -11.66 6.25 -25.42
CA SER A 120 -10.58 6.65 -24.52
C SER A 120 -11.14 7.55 -23.42
N ALA A 121 -10.66 7.37 -22.20
CA ALA A 121 -11.00 8.21 -21.06
C ALA A 121 -10.15 9.50 -21.00
N VAL A 122 -9.74 10.02 -22.15
CA VAL A 122 -9.05 11.32 -22.25
C VAL A 122 -10.08 12.44 -22.07
N PRO A 123 -9.83 13.47 -21.24
CA PRO A 123 -10.76 14.59 -21.04
C PRO A 123 -11.19 15.24 -22.36
N GLN A 124 -12.47 15.56 -22.46
CA GLN A 124 -13.09 16.07 -23.68
C GLN A 124 -12.39 17.32 -24.23
N TYR A 125 -11.97 18.24 -23.37
CA TYR A 125 -11.27 19.46 -23.81
C TYR A 125 -9.95 19.19 -24.54
N ILE A 126 -9.30 18.04 -24.29
CA ILE A 126 -8.10 17.60 -25.03
C ILE A 126 -8.52 16.97 -26.35
N ARG A 127 -9.56 16.12 -26.33
CA ARG A 127 -10.11 15.45 -27.51
C ARG A 127 -10.62 16.43 -28.58
N GLU A 128 -11.05 17.61 -28.16
CA GLU A 128 -11.54 18.68 -29.04
C GLU A 128 -10.43 19.59 -29.60
N LEU A 129 -9.17 19.40 -29.21
CA LEU A 129 -8.07 20.16 -29.79
C LEU A 129 -7.88 19.78 -31.27
N PRO A 130 -7.63 20.76 -32.15
CA PRO A 130 -7.59 20.54 -33.59
C PRO A 130 -6.46 19.62 -34.06
N ASP A 131 -5.42 19.46 -33.24
CA ASP A 131 -4.21 18.67 -33.48
C ASP A 131 -4.12 17.40 -32.62
N TYR A 132 -5.18 17.06 -31.87
CA TYR A 132 -5.25 15.81 -31.11
C TYR A 132 -5.88 14.69 -31.94
N GLU A 133 -5.12 13.63 -32.20
CA GLU A 133 -5.53 12.56 -33.12
C GLU A 133 -5.62 11.20 -32.41
N GLU A 134 -6.79 10.90 -31.83
CA GLU A 134 -7.01 9.58 -31.23
C GLU A 134 -6.98 8.45 -32.25
N THR A 135 -6.54 7.29 -31.78
CA THR A 135 -6.64 6.04 -32.54
C THR A 135 -7.82 5.23 -32.04
N VAL A 136 -8.70 4.82 -32.95
CA VAL A 136 -9.77 3.85 -32.65
C VAL A 136 -9.48 2.57 -33.41
N ALA A 137 -9.34 1.45 -32.69
CA ALA A 137 -9.00 0.16 -33.27
C ALA A 137 -9.68 -0.99 -32.49
N LEU A 138 -9.50 -2.22 -32.96
CA LEU A 138 -9.95 -3.39 -32.20
C LEU A 138 -8.94 -3.73 -31.11
N SER A 139 -9.46 -4.09 -29.94
CA SER A 139 -8.76 -4.72 -28.82
C SER A 139 -9.73 -5.72 -28.19
N GLU A 140 -9.30 -6.96 -28.02
CA GLU A 140 -10.13 -8.11 -27.64
C GLU A 140 -11.40 -8.24 -28.49
N GLY A 141 -11.27 -7.98 -29.79
CA GLY A 141 -12.39 -7.99 -30.72
C GLY A 141 -13.41 -6.86 -30.50
N LYS A 142 -13.14 -5.89 -29.63
CA LYS A 142 -14.02 -4.75 -29.34
C LYS A 142 -13.41 -3.44 -29.85
N ARG A 143 -14.27 -2.56 -30.38
CA ARG A 143 -13.88 -1.20 -30.79
C ARG A 143 -13.45 -0.40 -29.56
N THR A 144 -12.21 0.05 -29.55
CA THR A 144 -11.52 0.62 -28.38
C THR A 144 -10.78 1.90 -28.78
N GLY A 145 -10.88 2.94 -27.94
CA GLY A 145 -10.15 4.20 -28.11
C GLY A 145 -8.79 4.19 -27.41
N PHE A 146 -7.76 4.65 -28.11
CA PHE A 146 -6.38 4.77 -27.63
C PHE A 146 -5.96 6.25 -27.62
N PRO A 147 -5.35 6.75 -26.53
CA PRO A 147 -4.88 8.13 -26.44
C PRO A 147 -3.79 8.48 -27.46
N ASP A 148 -3.65 9.76 -27.78
CA ASP A 148 -2.52 10.29 -28.55
C ASP A 148 -1.43 10.85 -27.65
N TRP A 149 -0.48 9.99 -27.29
CA TRP A 149 0.68 10.35 -26.47
C TRP A 149 1.73 11.22 -27.17
N ARG A 150 1.59 11.50 -28.48
CA ARG A 150 2.41 12.53 -29.14
C ARG A 150 2.03 13.92 -28.64
N HIS A 151 0.78 14.07 -28.19
CA HIS A 151 0.21 15.37 -27.91
C HIS A 151 0.69 15.92 -26.55
N PRO A 152 1.35 17.10 -26.51
CA PRO A 152 1.95 17.63 -25.29
C PRO A 152 0.90 17.98 -24.21
N GLU A 153 -0.32 18.34 -24.60
CA GLU A 153 -1.39 18.61 -23.63
C GLU A 153 -1.79 17.34 -22.85
N LEU A 154 -1.79 16.15 -23.46
CA LEU A 154 -2.11 14.91 -22.75
C LEU A 154 -1.01 14.58 -21.71
N GLN A 155 0.26 14.71 -22.11
CA GLN A 155 1.39 14.52 -21.22
C GLN A 155 1.38 15.52 -20.04
N ARG A 156 1.09 16.80 -20.32
CA ARG A 156 0.92 17.85 -19.31
C ARG A 156 -0.23 17.52 -18.36
N PHE A 157 -1.40 17.19 -18.91
CA PHE A 157 -2.60 16.83 -18.15
C PHE A 157 -2.36 15.65 -17.22
N HIS A 158 -1.71 14.58 -17.71
CA HIS A 158 -1.46 13.38 -16.92
C HIS A 158 -0.67 13.69 -15.64
N LYS A 159 0.39 14.50 -15.74
CA LYS A 159 1.15 14.97 -14.57
C LYS A 159 0.32 15.90 -13.68
N GLU A 160 -0.36 16.88 -14.26
CA GLU A 160 -1.23 17.81 -13.51
C GLU A 160 -2.30 17.08 -12.72
N PHE A 161 -2.92 16.05 -13.31
CA PHE A 161 -3.92 15.23 -12.65
C PHE A 161 -3.38 14.61 -11.36
N TYR A 162 -2.22 13.94 -11.43
CA TYR A 162 -1.61 13.33 -10.25
C TYR A 162 -1.09 14.36 -9.24
N GLN A 163 -0.66 15.54 -9.69
CA GLN A 163 -0.36 16.65 -8.79
C GLN A 163 -1.60 17.06 -7.99
N LYS A 164 -2.73 17.31 -8.67
CA LYS A 164 -4.00 17.68 -8.03
C LYS A 164 -4.59 16.58 -7.17
N PHE A 165 -4.43 15.33 -7.60
CA PHE A 165 -4.79 14.16 -6.79
C PHE A 165 -3.98 14.14 -5.49
N ALA A 166 -2.66 14.27 -5.55
CA ALA A 166 -1.81 14.22 -4.37
C ALA A 166 -2.03 15.41 -3.42
N GLU A 167 -2.21 16.63 -3.95
CA GLU A 167 -2.59 17.82 -3.18
C GLU A 167 -3.82 17.57 -2.28
N ARG A 168 -4.72 16.68 -2.71
CA ARG A 168 -5.97 16.38 -2.00
C ARG A 168 -5.92 15.08 -1.19
N TYR A 169 -5.26 14.04 -1.70
CA TYR A 169 -5.43 12.65 -1.22
C TYR A 169 -4.17 11.95 -0.74
N ASP A 170 -2.96 12.52 -0.90
CA ASP A 170 -1.73 11.83 -0.47
C ASP A 170 -1.75 11.48 1.03
N ASN A 171 -2.46 12.27 1.84
CA ASN A 171 -2.65 12.05 3.27
C ASN A 171 -4.06 11.53 3.67
N ASP A 172 -4.92 11.15 2.72
CA ASP A 172 -6.30 10.74 3.03
C ASP A 172 -6.36 9.30 3.59
N PRO A 173 -6.87 9.08 4.83
CA PRO A 173 -6.94 7.75 5.43
C PRO A 173 -7.89 6.79 4.71
N ARG A 174 -8.84 7.29 3.92
CA ARG A 174 -9.78 6.46 3.15
C ARG A 174 -9.09 5.79 1.95
N LEU A 175 -7.93 6.29 1.52
CA LEU A 175 -7.14 5.75 0.42
C LEU A 175 -5.97 4.92 0.96
N ALA A 176 -6.01 3.60 0.79
CA ALA A 176 -4.93 2.72 1.20
C ALA A 176 -3.79 2.69 0.18
N PHE A 177 -4.09 2.57 -1.12
CA PHE A 177 -3.06 2.49 -2.16
C PHE A 177 -3.56 3.12 -3.46
N LEU A 178 -2.64 3.64 -4.24
CA LEU A 178 -2.88 4.10 -5.61
C LEU A 178 -2.27 3.11 -6.60
N GLN A 179 -2.99 2.76 -7.66
CA GLN A 179 -2.42 2.07 -8.81
C GLN A 179 -2.46 3.01 -10.02
N THR A 180 -1.40 2.97 -10.82
CA THR A 180 -1.25 3.82 -12.01
C THR A 180 -0.44 3.10 -13.09
N GLY A 181 -0.50 3.62 -14.31
CA GLY A 181 0.26 3.14 -15.44
C GLY A 181 -0.36 3.54 -16.77
N PHE A 182 0.03 2.81 -17.81
CA PHE A 182 -0.32 3.12 -19.20
C PHE A 182 -0.82 1.88 -19.94
N GLY A 183 -1.39 2.05 -21.14
CA GLY A 183 -1.94 0.93 -21.91
C GLY A 183 -3.30 0.44 -21.41
N LEU A 184 -3.63 -0.80 -21.76
CA LEU A 184 -4.89 -1.43 -21.38
C LEU A 184 -4.98 -1.52 -19.86
N TRP A 185 -6.08 -1.04 -19.26
CA TRP A 185 -6.34 -1.00 -17.81
C TRP A 185 -5.25 -0.34 -16.95
N ALA A 186 -4.38 0.46 -17.57
CA ALA A 186 -3.16 1.02 -16.97
C ALA A 186 -2.13 -0.03 -16.51
N GLU A 187 -2.07 -1.18 -17.20
CA GLU A 187 -1.23 -2.33 -16.85
C GLU A 187 0.12 -2.38 -17.56
N TYR A 188 0.56 -1.30 -18.20
CA TYR A 188 1.82 -1.22 -18.94
C TYR A 188 1.94 -2.14 -20.16
N HIS A 189 0.83 -2.61 -20.73
CA HIS A 189 0.83 -3.37 -21.99
C HIS A 189 -0.32 -2.96 -22.93
N ILE A 190 -0.14 -3.31 -24.20
CA ILE A 190 -1.21 -3.37 -25.22
C ILE A 190 -0.93 -4.67 -25.98
N TYR A 191 -1.40 -5.81 -25.45
CA TYR A 191 -1.20 -7.11 -26.09
C TYR A 191 -2.07 -7.31 -27.33
N ASP A 192 -3.21 -6.61 -27.41
CA ASP A 192 -4.10 -6.56 -28.56
C ASP A 192 -4.46 -5.10 -28.88
N GLY A 193 -4.49 -4.76 -30.16
CA GLY A 193 -4.60 -3.39 -30.66
C GLY A 193 -3.28 -2.73 -31.09
N PRO A 194 -3.34 -1.48 -31.59
CA PRO A 194 -2.17 -0.80 -32.12
C PRO A 194 -1.27 -0.36 -30.99
N ARG A 195 -0.14 -1.03 -30.82
CA ARG A 195 0.94 -0.59 -29.93
C ARG A 195 2.00 0.17 -30.73
N ILE A 196 1.97 1.50 -30.63
CA ILE A 196 2.96 2.39 -31.23
C ILE A 196 3.56 3.26 -30.13
N MET A 197 4.81 2.98 -29.79
CA MET A 197 5.56 3.69 -28.74
C MET A 197 5.71 5.17 -29.10
N GLY A 198 5.35 6.06 -28.19
CA GLY A 198 5.29 7.51 -28.41
C GLY A 198 4.00 7.99 -29.09
N GLN A 199 3.06 7.11 -29.43
CA GLN A 199 1.77 7.46 -30.04
C GLN A 199 0.59 6.86 -29.28
N THR A 200 0.28 5.57 -29.43
CA THR A 200 -0.83 4.95 -28.69
C THR A 200 -0.41 4.44 -27.31
N PHE A 201 0.91 4.44 -27.05
CA PHE A 201 1.55 4.21 -25.75
C PHE A 201 2.58 5.33 -25.53
N PRO A 202 2.78 5.85 -24.30
CA PRO A 202 3.72 6.95 -24.08
C PRO A 202 5.15 6.56 -24.41
N SER A 203 5.95 7.52 -24.89
CA SER A 203 7.38 7.28 -25.11
C SER A 203 8.09 6.91 -23.82
N LYS A 204 9.21 6.20 -23.91
CA LYS A 204 10.00 5.84 -22.73
C LYS A 204 10.56 7.05 -22.01
N GLU A 205 10.85 8.12 -22.75
CA GLU A 205 11.30 9.40 -22.21
C GLU A 205 10.23 10.01 -21.30
N PHE A 206 8.97 10.06 -21.76
CA PHE A 206 7.86 10.56 -20.94
C PHE A 206 7.58 9.64 -19.75
N GLN A 207 7.63 8.31 -19.93
CA GLN A 207 7.48 7.38 -18.82
C GLN A 207 8.55 7.62 -17.74
N ALA A 208 9.82 7.80 -18.12
CA ALA A 208 10.91 8.09 -17.19
C ALA A 208 10.71 9.42 -16.44
N GLU A 209 10.22 10.45 -17.14
CA GLU A 209 9.81 11.71 -16.52
C GLU A 209 8.66 11.49 -15.51
N PHE A 210 7.64 10.75 -15.91
CA PHE A 210 6.48 10.46 -15.08
C PHE A 210 6.84 9.68 -13.80
N PHE A 211 7.70 8.66 -13.88
CA PHE A 211 8.17 7.92 -12.71
C PHE A 211 8.84 8.84 -11.67
N ARG A 212 9.73 9.74 -12.11
CA ARG A 212 10.39 10.71 -11.22
C ARG A 212 9.39 11.68 -10.62
N PHE A 213 8.51 12.21 -11.46
CA PHE A 213 7.42 13.09 -11.04
C PHE A 213 6.54 12.46 -9.96
N MET A 214 6.11 11.20 -10.13
CA MET A 214 5.29 10.48 -9.15
C MET A 214 6.03 10.29 -7.82
N SER A 215 7.32 9.93 -7.86
CA SER A 215 8.16 9.81 -6.66
C SER A 215 8.37 11.14 -5.94
N GLU A 216 8.37 12.26 -6.67
CA GLU A 216 8.44 13.60 -6.10
C GLU A 216 7.08 14.10 -5.57
N THR A 217 5.98 13.58 -6.12
CA THR A 217 4.62 14.05 -5.83
C THR A 217 4.00 13.35 -4.63
N PHE A 218 4.10 12.02 -4.54
CA PHE A 218 3.53 11.24 -3.44
C PHE A 218 4.55 11.02 -2.33
N LYS A 219 4.24 11.47 -1.12
CA LYS A 219 5.10 11.33 0.07
C LYS A 219 4.57 10.31 1.06
N SER A 220 3.26 10.16 1.13
CA SER A 220 2.60 9.36 2.15
C SER A 220 1.85 8.17 1.59
N THR A 221 1.06 8.34 0.52
CA THR A 221 0.29 7.25 -0.10
C THR A 221 1.19 6.42 -1.03
N PRO A 222 1.40 5.12 -0.76
CA PRO A 222 2.13 4.27 -1.68
C PRO A 222 1.37 4.10 -2.99
N TRP A 223 2.11 4.17 -4.10
CA TRP A 223 1.59 3.94 -5.43
C TRP A 223 2.31 2.76 -6.09
N SER A 224 1.61 2.06 -6.98
CA SER A 224 2.11 0.86 -7.65
C SER A 224 1.86 0.90 -9.16
N VAL A 225 2.70 0.17 -9.90
CA VAL A 225 2.55 -0.11 -11.34
C VAL A 225 2.48 -1.61 -11.61
N SER A 226 1.94 -2.01 -12.76
CA SER A 226 1.89 -3.42 -13.16
C SER A 226 3.29 -4.03 -13.24
N ILE A 227 3.40 -5.32 -12.93
CA ILE A 227 4.63 -6.10 -13.18
C ILE A 227 5.04 -6.11 -14.66
N ASP A 228 4.12 -5.90 -15.60
CA ASP A 228 4.44 -5.80 -17.03
C ASP A 228 5.32 -4.59 -17.36
N ALA A 229 5.41 -3.64 -16.43
CA ALA A 229 6.40 -2.57 -16.50
C ALA A 229 7.85 -3.11 -16.49
N ALA A 230 8.07 -4.38 -16.15
CA ALA A 230 9.37 -5.05 -16.31
C ALA A 230 9.82 -5.20 -17.76
N SER A 231 8.90 -5.22 -18.73
CA SER A 231 9.23 -5.45 -20.13
C SER A 231 9.99 -4.26 -20.73
N SER A 232 11.20 -4.52 -21.23
CA SER A 232 11.97 -3.56 -22.01
C SER A 232 11.34 -3.19 -23.34
N GLU A 233 10.28 -3.87 -23.79
CA GLU A 233 9.50 -3.39 -24.95
C GLU A 233 8.62 -2.19 -24.60
N TYR A 234 8.10 -2.13 -23.38
CA TYR A 234 7.14 -1.12 -22.96
C TYR A 234 7.81 0.02 -22.20
N THR A 235 8.76 -0.29 -21.32
CA THR A 235 9.25 0.69 -20.34
C THR A 235 10.77 0.84 -20.36
N PRO A 236 11.31 1.91 -19.75
CA PRO A 236 12.75 2.04 -19.52
C PRO A 236 13.25 1.34 -18.23
N LEU A 237 12.38 0.73 -17.41
CA LEU A 237 12.74 0.27 -16.06
C LEU A 237 13.86 -0.79 -16.07
N GLU A 238 13.73 -1.84 -16.89
CA GLU A 238 14.75 -2.91 -16.94
C GLU A 238 16.17 -2.35 -17.16
N ALA A 239 16.29 -1.40 -18.09
CA ALA A 239 17.56 -0.78 -18.49
C ALA A 239 18.03 0.35 -17.56
N ASP A 240 17.14 0.97 -16.77
CA ASP A 240 17.47 2.12 -15.92
C ASP A 240 17.29 1.78 -14.43
N ALA A 241 18.41 1.47 -13.77
CA ALA A 241 18.44 1.18 -12.34
C ALA A 241 18.01 2.38 -11.48
N SER A 242 18.22 3.63 -11.94
CA SER A 242 17.82 4.82 -11.17
C SER A 242 16.30 4.91 -11.08
N LEU A 243 15.59 4.57 -12.16
CA LEU A 243 14.13 4.52 -12.17
C LEU A 243 13.62 3.33 -11.35
N ARG A 244 14.22 2.14 -11.49
CA ARG A 244 13.84 0.98 -10.66
C ARG A 244 14.03 1.23 -9.18
N ASN A 245 15.01 2.04 -8.77
CA ASN A 245 15.25 2.32 -7.36
C ASN A 245 14.28 3.36 -6.76
N LEU A 246 13.38 3.95 -7.56
CA LEU A 246 12.31 4.80 -7.04
C LEU A 246 11.35 3.99 -6.16
N LYS A 247 10.75 4.66 -5.17
CA LYS A 247 9.83 4.06 -4.21
C LYS A 247 8.42 3.95 -4.81
N PHE A 248 8.17 2.83 -5.48
CA PHE A 248 6.86 2.40 -5.98
C PHE A 248 6.66 0.91 -5.71
N GLY A 249 5.41 0.50 -5.52
CA GLY A 249 5.01 -0.89 -5.38
C GLY A 249 4.69 -1.55 -6.72
N VAL A 250 4.32 -2.82 -6.70
CA VAL A 250 3.95 -3.54 -7.91
C VAL A 250 2.64 -4.28 -7.75
N PHE A 251 1.90 -4.43 -8.85
CA PHE A 251 0.70 -5.25 -8.89
C PHE A 251 0.75 -6.25 -10.05
N ASP A 252 0.23 -7.45 -9.81
CA ASP A 252 0.18 -8.57 -10.75
C ASP A 252 -1.26 -9.01 -10.96
N ASP A 253 -1.89 -8.56 -12.06
CA ASP A 253 -3.30 -8.82 -12.36
C ASP A 253 -3.54 -10.16 -13.07
N SER A 254 -2.61 -11.10 -12.89
CA SER A 254 -2.79 -12.48 -13.34
C SER A 254 -2.22 -13.49 -12.34
N PHE A 255 -2.20 -13.15 -11.06
CA PHE A 255 -1.51 -13.94 -10.05
C PHE A 255 -2.01 -15.40 -9.98
N MET A 256 -1.06 -16.34 -9.81
CA MET A 256 -1.29 -17.79 -9.62
C MET A 256 -1.87 -18.59 -10.80
N HIS A 257 -1.81 -18.10 -12.04
CA HIS A 257 -2.09 -18.95 -13.20
C HIS A 257 -1.03 -20.07 -13.39
N GLU A 258 -1.34 -21.10 -14.20
CA GLU A 258 -0.51 -22.33 -14.34
C GLU A 258 0.96 -22.07 -14.65
N THR A 259 1.24 -21.16 -15.59
CA THR A 259 2.58 -20.80 -16.05
C THR A 259 3.12 -19.50 -15.42
N HIS A 260 2.62 -19.10 -14.25
CA HIS A 260 2.93 -17.80 -13.61
C HIS A 260 4.43 -17.51 -13.48
N ASP A 261 5.23 -18.53 -13.14
CA ASP A 261 6.68 -18.35 -12.95
C ASP A 261 7.45 -18.13 -14.27
N GLU A 262 6.85 -18.47 -15.41
CA GLU A 262 7.51 -18.36 -16.72
C GLU A 262 7.65 -16.90 -17.16
N TYR A 263 6.70 -16.05 -16.79
CA TYR A 263 6.67 -14.63 -17.16
C TYR A 263 6.57 -13.73 -15.91
N ASN A 264 5.49 -13.82 -15.14
CA ASN A 264 5.25 -12.95 -13.99
C ASN A 264 6.37 -13.09 -12.96
N GLY A 265 6.74 -14.31 -12.59
CA GLY A 265 7.84 -14.57 -11.66
C GLY A 265 9.18 -13.96 -12.10
N LYS A 266 9.44 -13.83 -13.41
CA LYS A 266 10.63 -13.13 -13.94
C LYS A 266 10.47 -11.61 -13.85
N ASN A 267 9.28 -11.09 -14.12
CA ASN A 267 8.99 -9.66 -14.01
C ASN A 267 9.13 -9.15 -12.57
N TRP A 268 8.63 -9.92 -11.59
CA TRP A 268 8.86 -9.66 -10.16
C TRP A 268 10.36 -9.56 -9.83
N LYS A 269 11.19 -10.44 -10.40
CA LYS A 269 12.65 -10.41 -10.21
C LYS A 269 13.30 -9.18 -10.82
N ILE A 270 12.92 -8.82 -12.05
CA ILE A 270 13.43 -7.63 -12.76
C ILE A 270 13.10 -6.35 -11.98
N LEU A 271 11.87 -6.25 -11.47
CA LEU A 271 11.41 -5.09 -10.69
C LEU A 271 11.92 -5.12 -9.24
N GLY A 272 12.51 -6.22 -8.78
CA GLY A 272 13.26 -6.32 -7.55
C GLY A 272 12.51 -7.04 -6.43
N GLU A 273 13.01 -8.22 -6.06
CA GLU A 273 12.41 -9.11 -5.04
C GLU A 273 12.40 -8.50 -3.62
N LYS A 274 13.15 -7.41 -3.37
CA LYS A 274 13.19 -6.69 -2.09
C LYS A 274 12.31 -5.43 -2.08
N ARG A 275 11.54 -5.16 -3.13
CA ARG A 275 10.68 -3.97 -3.22
C ARG A 275 9.63 -3.92 -2.11
N TYR A 276 9.11 -5.09 -1.72
CA TYR A 276 8.16 -5.25 -0.61
C TYR A 276 8.66 -4.65 0.72
N GLN A 277 9.97 -4.43 0.87
CA GLN A 277 10.51 -3.89 2.11
C GLN A 277 10.06 -2.44 2.35
N THR A 278 9.65 -1.73 1.31
CA THR A 278 9.27 -0.31 1.39
C THR A 278 8.06 0.05 0.54
N SER A 279 7.48 -0.86 -0.22
CA SER A 279 6.31 -0.58 -1.08
C SER A 279 5.44 -1.82 -1.28
N PRO A 280 4.11 -1.66 -1.44
CA PRO A 280 3.18 -2.78 -1.45
C PRO A 280 3.35 -3.66 -2.69
N ALA A 281 3.10 -4.96 -2.47
CA ALA A 281 2.94 -5.98 -3.50
C ALA A 281 1.48 -6.42 -3.51
N GLY A 282 0.82 -6.37 -4.67
CA GLY A 282 -0.55 -6.85 -4.81
C GLY A 282 -0.91 -7.26 -6.22
N GLY A 283 -2.16 -7.04 -6.64
CA GLY A 283 -2.65 -7.44 -7.95
C GLY A 283 -4.03 -8.06 -7.92
N GLU A 284 -4.28 -8.97 -8.84
CA GLU A 284 -5.53 -9.71 -9.01
C GLU A 284 -5.25 -11.18 -9.33
N PHE A 285 -6.06 -12.09 -8.79
CA PHE A 285 -6.01 -13.50 -9.18
C PHE A 285 -6.30 -13.68 -10.68
N GLY A 286 -5.55 -14.55 -11.34
CA GLY A 286 -5.66 -14.74 -12.79
C GLY A 286 -7.02 -15.24 -13.27
N TYR A 287 -7.52 -14.64 -14.35
CA TYR A 287 -8.76 -15.02 -15.04
C TYR A 287 -8.51 -15.89 -16.29
N TYR A 288 -7.32 -16.48 -16.41
CA TYR A 288 -6.93 -17.27 -17.60
C TYR A 288 -7.89 -18.44 -17.83
N THR A 289 -8.25 -19.15 -16.76
CA THR A 289 -9.26 -20.20 -16.83
C THR A 289 -10.29 -20.08 -15.72
N LYS A 290 -11.48 -20.66 -15.96
CA LYS A 290 -12.49 -20.82 -14.91
C LYS A 290 -11.98 -21.68 -13.75
N TYR A 291 -11.17 -22.70 -14.06
CA TYR A 291 -10.54 -23.57 -13.07
C TYR A 291 -9.63 -22.77 -12.13
N ASP A 292 -8.87 -21.81 -12.67
CA ASP A 292 -8.04 -20.92 -11.86
C ASP A 292 -8.85 -20.18 -10.81
N GLN A 293 -9.93 -19.52 -11.24
CA GLN A 293 -10.79 -18.76 -10.32
C GLN A 293 -11.50 -19.63 -9.28
N GLU A 294 -11.92 -20.84 -9.66
CA GLU A 294 -12.61 -21.79 -8.76
C GLU A 294 -11.69 -22.29 -7.63
N HIS A 295 -10.42 -22.55 -7.95
CA HIS A 295 -9.51 -23.32 -7.09
C HIS A 295 -8.33 -22.52 -6.52
N VAL A 296 -8.13 -21.25 -6.89
CA VAL A 296 -6.96 -20.45 -6.43
C VAL A 296 -6.85 -20.31 -4.91
N LEU A 297 -7.98 -20.37 -4.20
CA LEU A 297 -8.02 -20.34 -2.73
C LEU A 297 -8.24 -21.71 -2.09
N ASP A 298 -8.15 -22.82 -2.82
CA ASP A 298 -8.21 -24.15 -2.20
C ASP A 298 -7.08 -24.33 -1.18
N TYR A 299 -7.36 -25.01 -0.07
CA TYR A 299 -6.40 -25.21 1.02
C TYR A 299 -6.57 -26.62 1.61
N PRO A 300 -5.48 -27.34 1.94
CA PRO A 300 -4.08 -26.90 1.89
C PRO A 300 -3.42 -27.01 0.52
N ASP A 301 -4.03 -27.71 -0.43
CA ASP A 301 -3.35 -28.15 -1.65
C ASP A 301 -3.24 -27.05 -2.72
N GLY A 302 -4.18 -26.09 -2.73
CA GLY A 302 -4.21 -24.99 -3.70
C GLY A 302 -4.42 -25.46 -5.14
N ILE A 303 -3.78 -24.77 -6.08
CA ILE A 303 -3.90 -24.96 -7.53
C ILE A 303 -2.51 -25.06 -8.17
N HIS A 304 -2.35 -25.81 -9.26
CA HIS A 304 -1.09 -25.87 -10.03
C HIS A 304 0.15 -26.20 -9.17
N GLY A 305 -0.05 -27.01 -8.12
CA GLY A 305 1.02 -27.41 -7.19
C GLY A 305 1.46 -26.33 -6.18
N ARG A 306 0.68 -25.26 -6.01
CA ARG A 306 0.95 -24.14 -5.08
C ARG A 306 -0.33 -23.70 -4.38
N ASN A 307 -0.21 -23.19 -3.15
CA ASN A 307 -1.34 -22.57 -2.44
C ASN A 307 -1.10 -21.07 -2.24
N PHE A 308 -2.18 -20.34 -1.99
CA PHE A 308 -2.12 -18.88 -1.84
C PHE A 308 -1.25 -18.47 -0.65
N GLU A 309 -1.23 -19.24 0.43
CA GLU A 309 -0.44 -18.97 1.62
C GLU A 309 1.07 -18.99 1.35
N GLY A 310 1.53 -20.00 0.60
CA GLY A 310 2.91 -20.12 0.17
C GLY A 310 3.32 -19.03 -0.80
N GLU A 311 2.47 -18.73 -1.78
CA GLU A 311 2.76 -17.70 -2.78
C GLU A 311 2.66 -16.28 -2.19
N SER A 312 1.73 -16.04 -1.27
CA SER A 312 1.63 -14.80 -0.49
C SER A 312 2.92 -14.54 0.28
N LYS A 313 3.48 -15.56 0.93
CA LYS A 313 4.77 -15.48 1.62
C LYS A 313 5.94 -15.28 0.66
N ARG A 314 5.93 -15.97 -0.48
CA ARG A 314 7.02 -15.91 -1.48
C ARG A 314 7.12 -14.55 -2.16
N PHE A 315 5.98 -13.93 -2.47
CA PHE A 315 5.92 -12.64 -3.16
C PHE A 315 5.63 -11.46 -2.21
N HIS A 316 5.57 -11.72 -0.90
CA HIS A 316 5.32 -10.72 0.14
C HIS A 316 4.02 -9.93 -0.09
N ILE A 317 2.95 -10.64 -0.42
CA ILE A 317 1.68 -10.05 -0.83
C ILE A 317 1.06 -9.26 0.32
N THR A 318 0.78 -7.99 0.03
CA THR A 318 0.10 -7.05 0.93
C THR A 318 -1.42 -7.18 0.77
N TYR A 319 -1.89 -7.20 -0.48
CA TYR A 319 -3.30 -7.37 -0.82
C TYR A 319 -3.45 -8.14 -2.14
N MET A 320 -4.61 -8.73 -2.39
CA MET A 320 -4.89 -9.41 -3.66
C MET A 320 -6.36 -9.27 -4.03
N ILE A 321 -6.66 -8.75 -5.23
CA ILE A 321 -8.03 -8.67 -5.73
C ILE A 321 -8.53 -10.08 -6.01
N GLY A 322 -9.65 -10.42 -5.36
CA GLY A 322 -10.33 -11.70 -5.47
C GLY A 322 -11.82 -11.48 -5.64
N ASN A 323 -12.20 -10.59 -6.56
CA ASN A 323 -13.58 -10.11 -6.68
C ASN A 323 -14.61 -11.23 -6.89
N ASN A 324 -14.25 -12.28 -7.63
CA ASN A 324 -15.14 -13.41 -7.90
C ASN A 324 -15.09 -14.51 -6.84
N GLN A 325 -14.14 -14.45 -5.90
CA GLN A 325 -13.96 -15.49 -4.88
C GLN A 325 -15.20 -15.76 -4.03
N PRO A 326 -16.08 -14.79 -3.69
CA PRO A 326 -17.35 -15.08 -3.01
C PRO A 326 -18.31 -15.99 -3.78
N SER A 327 -18.08 -16.26 -5.06
CA SER A 327 -18.85 -17.24 -5.86
C SER A 327 -18.32 -18.67 -5.74
N TYR A 328 -17.08 -18.84 -5.29
CA TYR A 328 -16.37 -20.12 -5.27
C TYR A 328 -16.02 -20.58 -3.86
N GLN A 329 -15.83 -19.63 -2.94
CA GLN A 329 -15.31 -19.86 -1.61
C GLN A 329 -16.24 -19.28 -0.55
N THR A 330 -16.21 -19.86 0.64
CA THR A 330 -16.92 -19.28 1.79
C THR A 330 -16.25 -17.98 2.24
N MET A 331 -17.01 -17.04 2.78
CA MET A 331 -16.43 -15.81 3.36
C MET A 331 -15.43 -16.12 4.49
N ASN A 332 -15.61 -17.22 5.22
CA ASN A 332 -14.65 -17.67 6.24
C ASN A 332 -13.29 -18.05 5.62
N ARG A 333 -13.30 -18.74 4.47
CA ARG A 333 -12.07 -19.07 3.75
C ARG A 333 -11.39 -17.81 3.21
N ILE A 334 -12.16 -16.86 2.67
CA ILE A 334 -11.66 -15.56 2.22
C ILE A 334 -11.05 -14.77 3.38
N LYS A 335 -11.69 -14.78 4.56
CA LYS A 335 -11.16 -14.15 5.77
C LYS A 335 -9.84 -14.79 6.20
N GLN A 336 -9.76 -16.12 6.20
CA GLN A 336 -8.52 -16.85 6.50
C GLN A 336 -7.38 -16.49 5.55
N ALA A 337 -7.64 -16.47 4.23
CA ALA A 337 -6.66 -16.04 3.24
C ALA A 337 -6.22 -14.57 3.45
N SER A 338 -7.18 -13.70 3.75
CA SER A 338 -6.94 -12.27 3.97
C SER A 338 -6.04 -12.00 5.18
N MET A 339 -6.26 -12.73 6.28
CA MET A 339 -5.46 -12.61 7.51
C MET A 339 -3.99 -13.05 7.35
N LEU A 340 -3.64 -13.67 6.22
CA LEU A 340 -2.27 -14.14 5.91
C LEU A 340 -1.50 -13.19 5.00
N CYS A 341 -2.12 -12.08 4.56
CA CYS A 341 -1.46 -11.06 3.76
C CYS A 341 -0.95 -9.91 4.63
N GLY A 342 0.13 -9.26 4.18
CA GLY A 342 0.68 -8.06 4.81
C GLY A 342 1.32 -8.32 6.17
N TYR A 343 1.21 -7.34 7.07
CA TYR A 343 1.80 -7.39 8.40
C TYR A 343 0.96 -8.22 9.37
N ARG A 344 1.64 -8.78 10.37
CA ARG A 344 1.01 -9.40 11.53
C ARG A 344 1.89 -9.11 12.73
N TYR A 345 1.38 -8.42 13.73
CA TYR A 345 2.20 -8.07 14.89
C TYR A 345 2.02 -9.04 16.04
N GLU A 346 3.14 -9.35 16.70
CA GLU A 346 3.22 -10.16 17.91
C GLU A 346 4.03 -9.38 18.94
N ILE A 347 3.43 -9.08 20.11
CA ILE A 347 4.16 -8.53 21.25
C ILE A 347 4.72 -9.69 22.06
N THR A 348 6.06 -9.76 22.15
CA THR A 348 6.79 -10.88 22.76
C THR A 348 7.32 -10.58 24.16
N ASP A 349 7.44 -9.29 24.51
CA ASP A 349 7.86 -8.85 25.84
C ASP A 349 7.31 -7.44 26.12
N VAL A 350 6.91 -7.20 27.38
CA VAL A 350 6.49 -5.89 27.87
C VAL A 350 7.08 -5.66 29.23
N ARG A 351 7.80 -4.55 29.36
CA ARG A 351 8.49 -4.17 30.59
C ARG A 351 8.10 -2.76 30.97
N VAL A 352 7.82 -2.54 32.25
CA VAL A 352 7.22 -1.30 32.75
C VAL A 352 8.01 -0.75 33.93
N LYS A 353 8.16 0.58 33.94
CA LYS A 353 8.64 1.38 35.05
C LYS A 353 7.63 2.51 35.32
N GLU A 354 7.82 3.31 36.37
CA GLU A 354 6.87 4.35 36.78
C GLU A 354 6.50 5.35 35.66
N ASP A 355 7.44 5.70 34.79
CA ASP A 355 7.29 6.74 33.77
C ASP A 355 7.45 6.23 32.33
N SER A 356 7.72 4.93 32.14
CA SER A 356 8.13 4.38 30.86
C SER A 356 7.75 2.92 30.68
N THR A 357 7.48 2.55 29.43
CA THR A 357 7.22 1.17 29.01
C THR A 357 8.11 0.84 27.82
N CYS A 358 8.72 -0.35 27.84
CA CYS A 358 9.41 -0.94 26.71
C CYS A 358 8.61 -2.14 26.19
N VAL A 359 8.34 -2.16 24.89
CA VAL A 359 7.63 -3.25 24.22
C VAL A 359 8.53 -3.87 23.17
N GLN A 360 8.70 -5.19 23.20
CA GLN A 360 9.29 -5.93 22.09
C GLN A 360 8.17 -6.40 21.17
N ILE A 361 8.23 -5.95 19.92
CA ILE A 361 7.23 -6.26 18.91
C ILE A 361 7.89 -6.90 17.69
N LYS A 362 7.27 -7.94 17.17
CA LYS A 362 7.71 -8.70 15.99
C LYS A 362 6.69 -8.59 14.88
N ASN A 363 7.13 -8.46 13.64
CA ASN A 363 6.27 -8.70 12.48
C ASN A 363 6.34 -10.19 12.10
N SER A 364 5.32 -10.97 12.41
CA SER A 364 5.16 -12.38 12.02
C SER A 364 4.44 -12.56 10.67
N GLY A 365 4.08 -11.46 10.00
CA GLY A 365 3.39 -11.45 8.71
C GLY A 365 4.30 -11.75 7.52
N VAL A 366 3.80 -11.49 6.31
CA VAL A 366 4.51 -11.68 5.04
C VAL A 366 4.99 -10.38 4.41
N ALA A 367 4.51 -9.22 4.85
CA ALA A 367 4.99 -7.90 4.42
C ALA A 367 4.96 -6.90 5.58
N PRO A 368 5.65 -5.75 5.51
CA PRO A 368 5.52 -4.69 6.51
C PRO A 368 4.23 -3.87 6.30
N ILE A 369 3.90 -3.03 7.29
CA ILE A 369 3.00 -1.88 7.08
C ILE A 369 3.79 -0.76 6.40
N TYR A 370 3.19 -0.10 5.41
CA TYR A 370 3.83 0.98 4.63
C TYR A 370 3.49 2.38 5.12
N TYR A 371 2.81 2.47 6.26
CA TYR A 371 2.37 3.69 6.90
C TYR A 371 2.91 3.75 8.33
N ASP A 372 3.04 4.96 8.86
CA ASP A 372 3.50 5.13 10.23
C ASP A 372 2.45 4.60 11.21
N ALA A 373 2.89 3.66 12.03
CA ALA A 373 2.10 3.02 13.07
C ALA A 373 2.95 2.90 14.33
N TYR A 374 2.37 3.16 15.49
CA TYR A 374 3.10 3.29 16.74
C TYR A 374 2.46 2.39 17.79
N VAL A 375 3.27 1.69 18.57
CA VAL A 375 2.75 1.07 19.79
C VAL A 375 2.41 2.21 20.74
N ALA A 376 1.24 2.17 21.36
CA ALA A 376 0.83 3.18 22.32
C ALA A 376 0.43 2.55 23.64
N VAL A 377 0.69 3.28 24.73
CA VAL A 377 0.29 2.92 26.10
C VAL A 377 -0.62 4.02 26.60
N ASN A 378 -1.89 3.70 26.89
CA ASN A 378 -2.89 4.66 27.36
C ASN A 378 -2.98 5.94 26.49
N GLY A 379 -2.85 5.78 25.16
CA GLY A 379 -2.89 6.87 24.19
C GLY A 379 -1.58 7.64 23.98
N VAL A 380 -0.48 7.23 24.64
CA VAL A 380 0.86 7.81 24.42
C VAL A 380 1.64 6.91 23.46
N ARG A 381 1.98 7.42 22.28
CA ARG A 381 2.70 6.69 21.23
C ARG A 381 4.17 6.46 21.58
N SER A 382 4.72 5.38 21.04
CA SER A 382 6.16 5.12 21.01
C SER A 382 6.91 6.17 20.20
N GLU A 383 8.17 6.37 20.54
CA GLU A 383 9.05 7.29 19.80
C GLU A 383 9.34 6.78 18.37
N SER A 384 9.34 5.46 18.19
CA SER A 384 9.64 4.79 16.92
C SER A 384 8.40 4.21 16.27
N SER A 385 8.29 4.42 14.96
CA SER A 385 7.27 3.83 14.08
C SER A 385 7.58 2.35 13.79
N LEU A 386 6.54 1.56 13.53
CA LEU A 386 6.57 0.17 13.05
C LEU A 386 6.58 0.07 11.52
N LYS A 387 6.51 1.21 10.83
CA LYS A 387 6.63 1.30 9.37
C LYS A 387 7.88 0.58 8.89
N ASP A 388 7.72 -0.21 7.85
CA ASP A 388 8.80 -0.98 7.23
C ASP A 388 9.49 -1.97 8.22
N LEU A 389 8.85 -2.37 9.33
CA LEU A 389 9.34 -3.48 10.18
C LEU A 389 9.18 -4.81 9.43
N GLN A 390 10.30 -5.43 9.04
CA GLN A 390 10.28 -6.52 8.07
C GLN A 390 9.74 -7.84 8.65
N PRO A 391 9.16 -8.72 7.82
CA PRO A 391 8.80 -10.07 8.20
C PRO A 391 9.91 -10.81 8.95
N GLY A 392 9.57 -11.37 10.11
CA GLY A 392 10.49 -12.08 11.00
C GLY A 392 11.36 -11.20 11.90
N GLN A 393 11.39 -9.88 11.70
CA GLN A 393 12.15 -8.96 12.55
C GLN A 393 11.37 -8.58 13.80
N SER A 394 12.13 -8.36 14.88
CA SER A 394 11.66 -7.77 16.14
C SER A 394 12.28 -6.40 16.35
N ARG A 395 11.59 -5.53 17.08
CA ARG A 395 12.07 -4.21 17.49
C ARG A 395 11.64 -3.94 18.91
N TRP A 396 12.53 -3.36 19.71
CA TRP A 396 12.15 -2.72 20.96
C TRP A 396 11.67 -1.30 20.66
N VAL A 397 10.54 -0.92 21.26
CA VAL A 397 10.02 0.45 21.22
C VAL A 397 9.84 0.96 22.64
N GLY A 398 10.28 2.19 22.88
CA GLY A 398 10.09 2.91 24.13
C GLY A 398 8.85 3.81 24.05
N ILE A 399 8.08 3.83 25.13
CA ILE A 399 6.91 4.69 25.31
C ILE A 399 7.13 5.49 26.59
N PRO A 400 7.05 6.83 26.56
CA PRO A 400 7.20 7.69 27.75
C PRO A 400 5.91 7.69 28.59
N ALA A 401 5.42 6.50 28.92
CA ALA A 401 4.29 6.27 29.80
C ALA A 401 4.47 4.93 30.52
N GLY A 402 4.26 4.93 31.83
CA GLY A 402 4.33 3.77 32.70
C GLY A 402 3.03 3.57 33.46
N SER A 403 2.47 2.36 33.44
CA SER A 403 1.33 1.97 34.29
C SER A 403 1.25 0.46 34.38
N THR A 404 0.93 -0.10 35.55
CA THR A 404 0.64 -1.54 35.67
C THR A 404 -0.80 -1.88 35.25
N ASP A 405 -1.69 -0.89 35.19
CA ASP A 405 -3.03 -0.98 34.60
C ASP A 405 -3.00 -0.20 33.28
N MET A 406 -2.57 -0.88 32.21
CA MET A 406 -2.33 -0.23 30.93
C MET A 406 -3.14 -0.86 29.80
N GLU A 407 -3.59 -0.02 28.89
CA GLU A 407 -4.08 -0.42 27.58
C GLU A 407 -2.95 -0.24 26.56
N ILE A 408 -2.58 -1.33 25.89
CA ILE A 408 -1.64 -1.30 24.77
C ILE A 408 -2.41 -1.38 23.46
N THR A 409 -2.14 -0.43 22.58
CA THR A 409 -2.71 -0.37 21.23
C THR A 409 -1.61 -0.19 20.18
N ILE A 410 -1.96 -0.35 18.90
CA ILE A 410 -1.13 0.09 17.78
C ILE A 410 -1.92 1.16 17.02
N GLU A 411 -1.43 2.40 17.09
CA GLU A 411 -2.09 3.58 16.53
C GLU A 411 -1.50 3.96 15.19
N CYS A 412 -2.36 4.31 14.23
CA CYS A 412 -1.97 4.75 12.91
C CYS A 412 -2.96 5.81 12.42
N ASP A 413 -2.44 6.97 11.98
CA ASP A 413 -3.28 8.09 11.50
C ASP A 413 -3.95 7.80 10.15
N ARG A 414 -3.61 6.67 9.52
CA ARG A 414 -4.16 6.21 8.25
C ARG A 414 -5.35 5.29 8.38
N LEU A 415 -5.79 4.99 9.59
CA LEU A 415 -6.97 4.17 9.81
C LEU A 415 -8.25 4.99 9.56
N VAL A 416 -9.25 4.37 8.95
CA VAL A 416 -10.60 4.94 8.96
C VAL A 416 -11.31 4.61 10.28
N SER A 417 -12.33 5.40 10.62
CA SER A 417 -13.10 5.20 11.85
C SER A 417 -13.62 3.76 11.98
N GLY A 418 -13.30 3.13 13.11
CA GLY A 418 -13.71 1.77 13.45
C GLY A 418 -12.73 0.66 13.03
N GLN A 419 -11.64 0.99 12.35
CA GLN A 419 -10.50 0.09 12.19
C GLN A 419 -9.59 0.12 13.43
N LYS A 420 -8.88 -0.99 13.65
CA LYS A 420 -7.82 -1.11 14.65
C LYS A 420 -6.76 -2.05 14.10
N ILE A 421 -5.50 -1.80 14.45
CA ILE A 421 -4.41 -2.75 14.23
C ILE A 421 -4.38 -3.67 15.45
N GLU A 422 -4.63 -4.95 15.24
CA GLU A 422 -4.58 -5.97 16.29
C GLU A 422 -3.18 -6.59 16.36
N PHE A 423 -2.85 -7.16 17.52
CA PHE A 423 -1.61 -7.91 17.71
C PHE A 423 -1.89 -9.18 18.52
N ASP A 424 -1.08 -10.21 18.31
CA ASP A 424 -1.03 -11.38 19.19
C ASP A 424 -0.11 -11.09 20.39
N ALA A 425 -0.43 -11.65 21.55
CA ALA A 425 0.45 -11.66 22.70
C ALA A 425 0.12 -12.86 23.61
N ASP A 426 1.16 -13.55 24.09
CA ASP A 426 1.09 -14.51 25.21
C ASP A 426 2.31 -14.29 26.12
N VAL A 427 2.42 -13.08 26.66
CA VAL A 427 3.52 -12.66 27.53
C VAL A 427 3.16 -13.01 28.97
N LYS A 428 4.07 -13.70 29.65
CA LYS A 428 3.97 -13.99 31.09
C LYS A 428 4.81 -13.00 31.88
N GLY A 429 4.19 -12.34 32.85
CA GLY A 429 4.86 -11.49 33.83
C GLY A 429 5.69 -12.29 34.83
N GLU A 430 6.46 -11.56 35.63
CA GLU A 430 7.23 -12.10 36.76
C GLU A 430 6.40 -12.27 38.04
#